data_AF-A0A2L0F2H9-F1
#
_entry.id   AF-A0A2L0F2H9-F1
#
_cell.length_a   1.000
_cell.length_b   1.000
_cell.length_c   1.000
_cell.angle_alpha   90.00
_cell.angle_beta   90.00
_cell.angle_gamma   90.00
#
_symmetry.space_group_name_H-M   'P 1'
#
loop_
_entity.id
_entity.type
_entity.pdbx_description
1 polymer ?
#
loop_
_entity_poly.entity_id
_entity_poly.type
_entity_poly.pdbx_seq_one_letter_code
_entity_poly.pdbx_strand_id
1 'polypeptide(L)'
;MSAALFLALSLAASGACAAVSWRYPRQVARATSGDARALARSLRALPGEARLPELARRSPPESWEHRLALAVMSAEGPRAKVAAANDLLAEVEQQLDLAAGWPPAAARLSALGAVLLATLSYLAKVGPSVLALVLGAGAASAIASTAAGRAGRAAAERQREAIDALVDAALGPLDRAVGAAPERPRRSRRARS
;
A
#
# COMPACT_ATOMS: atom_id res chain seq x y z
N MET A 1 38.61 -7.16 19.04
CA MET A 1 37.58 -6.70 18.07
C MET A 1 37.45 -5.20 18.18
N SER A 2 37.63 -4.49 17.07
CA SER A 2 37.78 -3.02 17.06
C SER A 2 36.44 -2.30 17.15
N ALA A 3 36.34 -1.22 17.92
CA ALA A 3 35.15 -0.37 18.03
C ALA A 3 34.57 0.10 16.66
N ALA A 4 35.45 0.26 15.67
CA ALA A 4 35.09 0.57 14.29
C ALA A 4 34.14 -0.46 13.66
N LEU A 5 34.27 -1.74 14.01
CA LEU A 5 33.45 -2.81 13.44
C LEU A 5 32.01 -2.77 13.98
N PHE A 6 31.83 -2.47 15.27
CA PHE A 6 30.50 -2.28 15.87
C PHE A 6 29.80 -1.03 15.31
N LEU A 7 30.53 0.06 15.11
CA LEU A 7 30.00 1.27 14.47
C LEU A 7 29.61 1.01 13.01
N ALA A 8 30.46 0.31 12.24
CA ALA A 8 30.16 -0.05 10.86
C ALA A 8 28.91 -0.94 10.75
N LEU A 9 28.76 -1.95 11.62
CA LEU A 9 27.57 -2.80 11.65
C LEU A 9 26.31 -2.01 12.00
N SER A 10 26.40 -1.13 13.00
CA SER A 10 25.28 -0.28 13.43
C SER A 10 24.82 0.65 12.32
N LEU A 11 25.76 1.29 11.62
CA LEU A 11 25.46 2.17 10.50
C LEU A 11 24.90 1.40 9.30
N ALA A 12 25.46 0.24 8.97
CA ALA A 12 24.97 -0.60 7.90
C ALA A 12 23.53 -1.10 8.17
N ALA A 13 23.26 -1.57 9.39
CA ALA A 13 21.93 -2.02 9.79
C ALA A 13 20.91 -0.86 9.77
N SER A 14 21.29 0.30 10.30
CA SER A 14 20.44 1.51 10.30
C SER A 14 20.16 2.00 8.88
N GLY A 15 21.19 2.02 8.03
CA GLY A 15 21.09 2.40 6.62
C GLY A 15 20.22 1.45 5.82
N ALA A 16 20.36 0.13 6.02
CA ALA A 16 19.52 -0.87 5.38
C ALA A 16 18.04 -0.71 5.80
N CYS A 17 17.77 -0.52 7.10
CA CYS A 17 16.41 -0.30 7.59
C CYS A 17 15.77 0.97 7.00
N ALA A 18 16.54 2.07 6.93
CA ALA A 18 16.08 3.32 6.34
C ALA A 18 15.84 3.18 4.83
N ALA A 19 16.75 2.53 4.11
CA ALA A 19 16.64 2.30 2.67
C ALA A 19 15.42 1.45 2.31
N VAL A 20 15.16 0.38 3.07
CA VAL A 20 13.95 -0.44 2.87
C VAL A 20 12.69 0.37 3.16
N SER A 21 12.70 1.16 4.25
CA SER A 21 11.57 2.04 4.60
C SER A 21 11.27 3.09 3.51
N TRP A 22 12.28 3.54 2.76
CA TRP A 22 12.13 4.52 1.68
C TRP A 22 11.82 3.91 0.31
N ARG A 23 12.29 2.68 0.05
CA ARG A 23 12.01 1.97 -1.21
C ARG A 23 10.54 1.53 -1.29
N TYR A 24 9.92 1.24 -0.15
CA TYR A 24 8.54 0.77 -0.06
C TYR A 24 7.46 1.74 -0.56
N PRO A 25 7.41 3.02 -0.14
CA PRO A 25 6.42 3.97 -0.68
C PRO A 25 6.58 4.19 -2.19
N ARG A 26 7.80 4.06 -2.72
CA ARG A 26 8.03 4.07 -4.17
C ARG A 26 7.49 2.84 -4.88
N GLN A 27 7.47 1.68 -4.22
CA GLN A 27 6.90 0.46 -4.78
C GLN A 27 5.37 0.52 -4.76
N VAL A 28 4.78 1.06 -3.70
CA VAL A 28 3.32 1.34 -3.64
C VAL A 28 2.91 2.36 -4.71
N ALA A 29 3.67 3.43 -4.90
CA ALA A 29 3.42 4.41 -5.96
C ALA A 29 3.54 3.81 -7.38
N ARG A 30 4.26 2.69 -7.54
CA ARG A 30 4.38 1.94 -8.80
C ARG A 30 3.27 0.91 -9.00
N ALA A 31 2.48 0.59 -7.97
CA ALA A 31 1.36 -0.34 -8.09
C ALA A 31 0.27 0.22 -9.03
N THR A 32 0.20 1.55 -9.15
CA THR A 32 -0.55 2.25 -10.20
C THR A 32 0.39 2.85 -11.23
N SER A 33 -0.08 2.90 -12.46
CA SER A 33 0.65 3.35 -13.64
C SER A 33 0.95 4.85 -13.71
N GLY A 34 0.44 5.66 -12.77
CA GLY A 34 0.65 7.11 -12.77
C GLY A 34 -0.31 7.86 -11.86
N ASP A 35 -0.75 9.04 -12.30
CA ASP A 35 -1.73 9.86 -11.58
C ASP A 35 -3.16 9.32 -11.81
N ALA A 36 -3.57 8.37 -10.95
CA ALA A 36 -4.90 7.79 -10.98
C ALA A 36 -6.02 8.85 -10.88
N ARG A 37 -5.78 10.00 -10.22
CA ARG A 37 -6.77 11.09 -10.15
C ARG A 37 -6.90 11.84 -11.47
N ALA A 38 -5.79 12.07 -12.18
CA ALA A 38 -5.85 12.63 -13.53
C ALA A 38 -6.58 11.68 -14.49
N LEU A 39 -6.29 10.38 -14.40
CA LEU A 39 -6.97 9.37 -15.21
C LEU A 39 -8.48 9.34 -14.91
N ALA A 40 -8.87 9.28 -13.64
CA ALA A 40 -10.26 9.33 -13.19
C ALA A 40 -11.00 10.57 -13.72
N ARG A 41 -10.39 11.76 -13.62
CA ARG A 41 -10.96 13.00 -14.18
C ARG A 41 -11.18 12.89 -15.69
N SER A 42 -10.22 12.34 -16.42
CA SER A 42 -10.33 12.17 -17.87
C SER A 42 -11.42 11.16 -18.27
N LEU A 43 -11.60 10.09 -17.50
CA LEU A 43 -12.65 9.09 -17.75
C LEU A 43 -14.04 9.63 -17.44
N ARG A 44 -14.19 10.49 -16.43
CA ARG A 44 -15.48 11.12 -16.10
C ARG A 44 -16.03 11.98 -17.25
N ALA A 45 -15.14 12.55 -18.08
CA ALA A 45 -15.53 13.32 -19.26
C ALA A 45 -16.09 12.46 -20.41
N LEU A 46 -15.93 11.13 -20.34
CA LEU A 46 -16.39 10.21 -21.37
C LEU A 46 -17.77 9.63 -21.05
N PRO A 47 -18.56 9.25 -22.07
CA PRO A 47 -19.79 8.48 -21.89
C PRO A 47 -19.47 7.13 -21.24
N GLY A 48 -20.39 6.64 -20.39
CA GLY A 48 -20.14 5.48 -19.51
C GLY A 48 -19.62 4.24 -20.23
N GLU A 49 -20.15 3.95 -21.42
CA GLU A 49 -19.77 2.78 -22.22
C GLU A 49 -18.32 2.84 -22.74
N ALA A 50 -17.79 4.04 -22.95
CA ALA A 50 -16.43 4.24 -23.46
C ALA A 50 -15.35 4.23 -22.36
N ARG A 51 -15.75 4.28 -21.08
CA ARG A 51 -14.79 4.48 -19.97
C ARG A 51 -13.86 3.30 -19.75
N LEU A 52 -14.39 2.07 -19.73
CA LEU A 52 -13.58 0.86 -19.51
C LEU A 52 -12.65 0.56 -20.69
N PRO A 53 -13.10 0.61 -21.97
CA PRO A 53 -12.19 0.48 -23.10
C PRO A 53 -11.08 1.54 -23.09
N GLU A 54 -11.41 2.78 -22.74
CA GLU A 54 -10.41 3.85 -22.66
C GLU A 54 -9.44 3.66 -21.49
N LEU A 55 -9.92 3.19 -20.33
CA LEU A 55 -9.07 2.82 -19.21
C LEU A 55 -8.06 1.74 -19.62
N ALA A 56 -8.52 0.68 -20.29
CA ALA A 56 -7.63 -0.37 -20.79
C ALA A 56 -6.59 0.18 -21.79
N ARG A 57 -7.02 1.06 -22.70
CA ARG A 57 -6.16 1.64 -23.74
C ARG A 57 -5.07 2.56 -23.19
N ARG A 58 -5.40 3.39 -22.19
CA ARG A 58 -4.47 4.37 -21.62
C ARG A 58 -3.55 3.80 -20.56
N SER A 59 -3.95 2.70 -19.93
CA SER A 59 -3.18 2.07 -18.87
C SER A 59 -2.06 1.22 -19.48
N PRO A 60 -0.83 1.24 -18.95
CA PRO A 60 0.24 0.36 -19.37
C PRO A 60 -0.16 -1.11 -19.30
N PRO A 61 0.37 -1.97 -20.18
CA PRO A 61 0.15 -3.40 -20.09
C PRO A 61 0.59 -3.92 -18.71
N GLU A 62 -0.14 -4.91 -18.19
CA GLU A 62 0.08 -5.53 -16.88
C GLU A 62 -0.13 -4.64 -15.65
N SER A 63 -0.39 -3.34 -15.84
CA SER A 63 -0.80 -2.46 -14.74
C SER A 63 -2.10 -2.93 -14.09
N TRP A 64 -2.28 -2.61 -12.81
CA TRP A 64 -3.52 -2.94 -12.10
C TRP A 64 -4.75 -2.33 -12.79
N GLU A 65 -4.64 -1.10 -13.28
CA GLU A 65 -5.71 -0.39 -13.99
C GLU A 65 -6.13 -1.10 -15.29
N HIS A 66 -5.14 -1.61 -16.04
CA HIS A 66 -5.39 -2.39 -17.24
C HIS A 66 -6.06 -3.72 -16.91
N ARG A 67 -5.57 -4.44 -15.88
CA ARG A 67 -6.20 -5.68 -15.40
C ARG A 67 -7.64 -5.45 -14.93
N LEU A 68 -7.89 -4.36 -14.21
CA LEU A 68 -9.23 -3.96 -13.79
C LEU A 68 -10.17 -3.76 -14.98
N ALA A 69 -9.74 -2.97 -15.96
CA ALA A 69 -10.55 -2.71 -17.15
C ALA A 69 -10.89 -4.01 -17.89
N LEU A 70 -9.92 -4.89 -18.11
CA LEU A 70 -10.14 -6.17 -18.78
C LEU A 70 -11.06 -7.11 -17.99
N ALA A 71 -10.84 -7.25 -16.68
CA ALA A 71 -11.65 -8.13 -15.83
C ALA A 71 -13.11 -7.68 -15.76
N VAL A 72 -13.36 -6.36 -15.68
CA VAL A 72 -14.73 -5.81 -15.71
C VAL A 72 -15.34 -5.95 -17.11
N MET A 73 -14.57 -5.74 -18.18
CA MET A 73 -15.09 -5.88 -19.55
C MET A 73 -15.45 -7.34 -19.89
N SER A 74 -14.72 -8.32 -19.35
CA SER A 74 -14.98 -9.75 -19.58
C SER A 74 -16.09 -10.32 -18.71
N ALA A 75 -16.46 -9.67 -17.60
CA ALA A 75 -17.48 -10.15 -16.68
C ALA A 75 -18.92 -9.97 -17.24
N GLU A 76 -19.70 -11.04 -17.15
CA GLU A 76 -21.07 -11.08 -17.66
C GLU A 76 -22.09 -10.50 -16.67
N GLY A 77 -22.64 -9.35 -17.07
CA GLY A 77 -23.71 -8.68 -16.33
C GLY A 77 -23.23 -7.81 -15.16
N PRO A 78 -24.09 -6.91 -14.65
CA PRO A 78 -23.67 -5.86 -13.73
C PRO A 78 -23.08 -6.37 -12.40
N ARG A 79 -23.64 -7.44 -11.83
CA ARG A 79 -23.14 -8.01 -10.56
C ARG A 79 -21.76 -8.67 -10.70
N ALA A 80 -21.52 -9.38 -11.80
CA ALA A 80 -20.21 -10.00 -12.05
C ALA A 80 -19.14 -8.92 -12.26
N LYS A 81 -19.49 -7.80 -12.91
CA LYS A 81 -18.61 -6.64 -13.07
C LYS A 81 -18.19 -6.03 -11.74
N VAL A 82 -19.13 -5.85 -10.81
CA VAL A 82 -18.82 -5.36 -9.46
C VAL A 82 -17.95 -6.37 -8.71
N ALA A 83 -18.27 -7.67 -8.80
CA ALA A 83 -17.47 -8.72 -8.16
C ALA A 83 -16.01 -8.73 -8.68
N ALA A 84 -15.81 -8.69 -10.00
CA ALA A 84 -14.49 -8.65 -10.61
C ALA A 84 -13.69 -7.40 -10.20
N ALA A 85 -14.35 -6.25 -10.05
CA ALA A 85 -13.71 -5.04 -9.53
C ALA A 85 -13.31 -5.18 -8.06
N ASN A 86 -14.19 -5.74 -7.22
CA ASN A 86 -13.93 -5.97 -5.80
C ASN A 86 -12.77 -6.94 -5.57
N ASP A 87 -12.65 -8.00 -6.37
CA ASP A 87 -11.53 -8.96 -6.27
C ASP A 87 -10.18 -8.27 -6.49
N LEU A 88 -10.11 -7.39 -7.50
CA LEU A 88 -8.89 -6.63 -7.79
C LEU A 88 -8.63 -5.50 -6.79
N LEU A 89 -9.68 -4.91 -6.20
CA LEU A 89 -9.55 -3.97 -5.10
C LEU A 89 -9.00 -4.65 -3.84
N ALA A 90 -9.47 -5.86 -3.53
CA ALA A 90 -8.97 -6.65 -2.41
C ALA A 90 -7.49 -7.01 -2.58
N GLU A 91 -7.03 -7.31 -3.81
CA GLU A 91 -5.61 -7.52 -4.11
C GLU A 91 -4.77 -6.28 -3.75
N VAL A 92 -5.23 -5.08 -4.13
CA VAL A 92 -4.51 -3.83 -3.84
C VAL A 92 -4.57 -3.49 -2.35
N GLU A 93 -5.71 -3.70 -1.70
CA GLU A 93 -5.84 -3.50 -0.26
C GLU A 93 -4.85 -4.39 0.50
N GLN A 94 -4.75 -5.67 0.13
CA GLN A 94 -3.78 -6.60 0.70
C GLN A 94 -2.34 -6.12 0.48
N GLN A 95 -1.99 -5.65 -0.71
CA GLN A 95 -0.65 -5.11 -0.98
C GLN A 95 -0.36 -3.86 -0.15
N LEU A 96 -1.35 -2.97 0.00
CA LEU A 96 -1.23 -1.75 0.83
C LEU A 96 -1.10 -2.08 2.31
N ASP A 97 -1.83 -3.06 2.82
CA ASP A 97 -1.77 -3.50 4.22
C ASP A 97 -0.43 -4.16 4.55
N LEU A 98 0.06 -5.04 3.66
CA LEU A 98 1.40 -5.61 3.78
C LEU A 98 2.47 -4.51 3.80
N ALA A 99 2.31 -3.47 2.98
CA ALA A 99 3.21 -2.32 2.98
C ALA A 99 3.09 -1.47 4.26
N ALA A 100 1.90 -1.30 4.82
CA ALA A 100 1.66 -0.52 6.03
C ALA A 100 2.17 -1.20 7.32
N GLY A 101 2.26 -2.54 7.33
CA GLY A 101 2.75 -3.34 8.46
C GLY A 101 4.28 -3.34 8.62
N TRP A 102 5.03 -3.07 7.55
CA TRP A 102 6.50 -3.14 7.54
C TRP A 102 7.22 -2.07 8.40
N PRO A 103 6.84 -0.78 8.36
CA PRO A 103 7.52 0.28 9.13
C PRO A 103 7.61 0.05 10.64
N PRO A 104 6.54 -0.35 11.38
CA PRO A 104 6.64 -0.62 12.80
C PRO A 104 7.52 -1.84 13.11
N ALA A 105 7.51 -2.86 12.26
CA ALA A 105 8.40 -4.02 12.40
C ALA A 105 9.87 -3.61 12.20
N ALA A 106 10.17 -2.82 11.16
CA ALA A 106 11.51 -2.29 10.90
C ALA A 106 12.01 -1.40 12.04
N ALA A 107 11.15 -0.54 12.61
CA ALA A 107 11.50 0.29 13.76
C ALA A 107 11.84 -0.56 15.00
N ARG A 108 11.07 -1.63 15.27
CA ARG A 108 11.35 -2.58 16.36
C ARG A 108 12.66 -3.33 16.15
N LEU A 109 12.90 -3.82 14.94
CA LEU A 109 14.15 -4.51 14.60
C LEU A 109 15.36 -3.59 14.74
N SER A 110 15.25 -2.32 14.32
CA SER A 110 16.32 -1.32 14.48
C SER A 110 16.61 -1.05 15.96
N ALA A 111 15.57 -0.85 16.77
CA ALA A 111 15.73 -0.64 18.21
C ALA A 111 16.37 -1.86 18.91
N LEU A 112 15.90 -3.08 18.63
CA LEU A 112 16.46 -4.30 19.20
C LEU A 112 17.90 -4.54 18.74
N GLY A 113 18.20 -4.28 17.46
CA GLY A 113 19.55 -4.37 16.92
C GLY A 113 20.53 -3.41 17.59
N ALA A 114 20.09 -2.17 17.84
CA ALA A 114 20.90 -1.18 18.56
C ALA A 114 21.17 -1.58 20.01
N VAL A 115 20.16 -2.10 20.73
CA VAL A 115 20.31 -2.59 22.11
C VAL A 115 21.26 -3.79 22.16
N LEU A 116 21.16 -4.71 21.21
CA LEU A 116 22.06 -5.86 21.10
C LEU A 116 23.51 -5.41 20.86
N LEU A 117 23.74 -4.49 19.93
CA LEU A 117 25.08 -3.95 19.64
C LEU A 117 25.66 -3.16 20.81
N ALA A 118 24.84 -2.40 21.53
CA ALA A 118 25.25 -1.72 22.75
C ALA A 118 25.67 -2.73 23.84
N THR A 119 24.89 -3.79 24.03
CA THR A 119 25.20 -4.86 25.00
C THR A 119 26.52 -5.56 24.66
N LEU A 120 26.72 -5.92 23.38
CA LEU A 120 27.98 -6.52 22.92
C LEU A 120 29.18 -5.58 23.09
N SER A 121 29.00 -4.28 22.82
CA SER A 121 30.04 -3.27 23.00
C SER A 121 30.43 -3.12 24.47
N TYR A 122 29.44 -3.16 25.37
CA TYR A 122 29.67 -3.13 26.82
C TYR A 122 30.45 -4.37 27.29
N LEU A 123 30.04 -5.57 26.85
CA LEU A 123 30.75 -6.82 27.17
C LEU A 123 32.20 -6.84 26.64
N ALA A 124 32.43 -6.21 25.49
CA ALA A 124 33.76 -6.03 24.92
C ALA A 124 34.59 -4.92 25.60
N LYS A 125 34.09 -4.31 26.69
CA LYS A 125 34.71 -3.21 27.45
C LYS A 125 35.05 -2.00 26.57
N VAL A 126 34.25 -1.75 25.54
CA VAL A 126 34.41 -0.58 24.69
C VAL A 126 34.02 0.67 25.48
N GLY A 127 34.76 1.76 25.29
CA GLY A 127 34.58 3.00 26.04
C GLY A 127 33.15 3.59 25.93
N PRO A 128 32.71 4.35 26.94
CA PRO A 128 31.34 4.86 27.05
C PRO A 128 30.90 5.76 25.89
N SER A 129 31.84 6.43 25.22
CA SER A 129 31.59 7.24 24.03
C SER A 129 31.03 6.42 22.86
N VAL A 130 31.51 5.18 22.68
CA VAL A 130 31.02 4.29 21.61
C VAL A 130 29.63 3.76 21.92
N LEU A 131 29.34 3.45 23.18
CA LEU A 131 28.00 3.08 23.63
C LEU A 131 26.99 4.19 23.35
N ALA A 132 27.33 5.44 23.67
CA ALA A 132 26.48 6.60 23.40
C ALA A 132 26.22 6.78 21.89
N LEU A 133 27.25 6.59 21.04
CA LEU A 133 27.10 6.66 19.58
C LEU A 133 26.20 5.56 19.02
N VAL A 134 26.37 4.31 19.47
CA VAL A 134 25.55 3.17 19.01
C VAL A 134 24.09 3.36 19.42
N LEU A 135 23.84 3.76 20.67
CA LEU A 135 22.48 4.04 21.16
C LEU A 135 21.86 5.25 20.46
N GLY A 136 22.63 6.32 20.27
CA GLY A 136 22.18 7.51 19.55
C GLY A 136 21.82 7.22 18.09
N ALA A 137 22.64 6.43 17.39
CA ALA A 137 22.35 5.98 16.03
C ALA A 137 21.09 5.11 15.97
N GLY A 138 20.92 4.20 16.93
CA GLY A 138 19.71 3.38 17.06
C GLY A 138 18.44 4.21 17.30
N ALA A 139 18.51 5.19 18.21
CA ALA A 139 17.40 6.09 18.49
C ALA A 139 17.03 6.95 17.27
N ALA A 140 18.04 7.51 16.58
CA ALA A 140 17.83 8.28 15.36
C ALA A 140 17.19 7.43 14.26
N SER A 141 17.63 6.17 14.10
CA SER A 141 17.03 5.23 13.14
C SER A 141 15.58 4.92 13.48
N ALA A 142 15.26 4.67 14.75
CA ALA A 142 13.87 4.44 15.18
C ALA A 142 12.96 5.65 14.91
N ILE A 143 13.44 6.87 15.16
CA ILE A 143 12.70 8.11 14.84
C ILE A 143 12.51 8.24 13.33
N ALA A 144 13.55 8.01 12.53
CA ALA A 144 13.46 8.06 11.08
C ALA A 144 12.47 7.01 10.51
N SER A 145 12.50 5.78 11.03
CA SER A 145 11.58 4.71 10.63
C SER A 145 10.14 5.00 11.00
N THR A 146 9.88 5.60 12.17
CA THR A 146 8.52 5.98 12.58
C THR A 146 8.00 7.17 11.75
N ALA A 147 8.85 8.15 11.43
CA ALA A 147 8.50 9.24 10.52
C ALA A 147 8.21 8.72 9.10
N ALA A 148 9.05 7.84 8.57
CA ALA A 148 8.83 7.18 7.29
C ALA A 148 7.53 6.35 7.28
N GLY A 149 7.23 5.65 8.38
CA GLY A 149 5.99 4.91 8.53
C GLY A 149 4.74 5.81 8.49
N ARG A 150 4.78 6.97 9.16
CA ARG A 150 3.69 7.96 9.10
C ARG A 150 3.50 8.51 7.69
N ALA A 151 4.60 8.88 7.03
CA ALA A 151 4.57 9.37 5.65
C ALA A 151 4.04 8.30 4.67
N GLY A 152 4.42 7.04 4.89
CA GLY A 152 3.95 5.88 4.12
C GLY A 152 2.45 5.66 4.27
N ARG A 153 1.90 5.74 5.49
CA ARG A 153 0.45 5.65 5.74
C ARG A 153 -0.32 6.75 5.03
N ALA A 154 0.12 8.00 5.16
CA ALA A 154 -0.50 9.13 4.46
C ALA A 154 -0.41 9.00 2.93
N ALA A 155 0.66 8.39 2.40
CA ALA A 155 0.76 8.07 0.98
C ALA A 155 -0.22 6.95 0.58
N ALA A 156 -0.34 5.89 1.38
CA ALA A 156 -1.27 4.79 1.14
C ALA A 156 -2.73 5.25 1.20
N GLU A 157 -3.11 6.10 2.15
CA GLU A 157 -4.44 6.71 2.23
C GLU A 157 -4.76 7.53 0.97
N ARG A 158 -3.85 8.41 0.54
CA ARG A 158 -4.02 9.17 -0.71
C ARG A 158 -4.13 8.28 -1.94
N GLN A 159 -3.42 7.15 -1.93
CA GLN A 159 -3.48 6.17 -3.00
C GLN A 159 -4.83 5.44 -3.02
N ARG A 160 -5.35 5.04 -1.86
CA ARG A 160 -6.70 4.47 -1.72
C ARG A 160 -7.75 5.44 -2.26
N GLU A 161 -7.72 6.69 -1.83
CA GLU A 161 -8.63 7.73 -2.34
C GLU A 161 -8.55 7.90 -3.87
N ALA A 162 -7.34 7.80 -4.44
CA ALA A 162 -7.14 7.93 -5.88
C ALA A 162 -7.69 6.71 -6.65
N ILE A 163 -7.52 5.50 -6.10
CA ILE A 163 -8.08 4.26 -6.63
C ILE A 163 -9.60 4.29 -6.56
N ASP A 164 -10.17 4.68 -5.41
CA ASP A 164 -11.62 4.79 -5.24
C ASP A 164 -12.23 5.78 -6.24
N ALA A 165 -11.58 6.92 -6.44
CA ALA A 165 -12.00 7.89 -7.44
C ALA A 165 -11.94 7.35 -8.88
N LEU A 166 -10.95 6.50 -9.19
CA LEU A 166 -10.83 5.85 -10.49
C LEU A 166 -11.91 4.79 -10.70
N VAL A 167 -12.15 3.96 -9.69
CA VAL A 167 -13.20 2.93 -9.70
C VAL A 167 -14.58 3.58 -9.83
N ASP A 168 -14.89 4.61 -9.05
CA ASP A 168 -16.13 5.38 -9.18
C ASP A 168 -16.26 6.02 -10.58
N ALA A 169 -15.18 6.58 -11.13
CA ALA A 169 -15.19 7.11 -12.48
C ALA A 169 -15.52 6.04 -13.53
N ALA A 170 -14.92 4.85 -13.41
CA ALA A 170 -15.07 3.76 -14.37
C ALA A 170 -16.41 3.00 -14.22
N LEU A 171 -16.85 2.75 -12.99
CA LEU A 171 -17.98 1.86 -12.66
C LEU A 171 -19.21 2.59 -12.12
N GLY A 172 -19.12 3.85 -11.73
CA GLY A 172 -20.25 4.59 -11.12
C GLY A 172 -21.59 4.53 -11.89
N PRO A 173 -21.60 4.47 -13.24
CA PRO A 173 -22.84 4.21 -13.99
C PRO A 173 -23.43 2.80 -13.78
N LEU A 174 -22.58 1.77 -13.63
CA LEU A 174 -22.99 0.38 -13.42
C LEU A 174 -23.58 0.17 -12.02
N ASP A 175 -22.98 0.77 -10.99
CA ASP A 175 -23.49 0.67 -9.62
C ASP A 175 -24.88 1.30 -9.47
N ARG A 176 -25.11 2.44 -10.13
CA ARG A 176 -26.43 3.07 -10.15
C ARG A 176 -27.48 2.19 -10.84
N ALA A 177 -27.10 1.48 -11.90
CA ALA A 177 -27.99 0.55 -12.58
C ALA A 177 -28.34 -0.68 -11.70
N VAL A 178 -27.40 -1.15 -10.88
CA VAL A 178 -27.65 -2.24 -9.91
C VAL A 178 -28.55 -1.76 -8.77
N GLY A 179 -28.29 -0.58 -8.22
CA GLY A 179 -29.07 0.00 -7.12
C GLY A 179 -30.49 0.44 -7.50
N ALA A 180 -30.70 0.84 -8.76
CA ALA A 180 -32.02 1.21 -9.28
C ALA A 180 -32.89 0.02 -9.68
N ALA A 181 -32.32 -1.20 -9.74
CA ALA A 181 -33.12 -2.39 -10.00
C ALA A 181 -34.05 -2.64 -8.81
N PRO A 182 -35.38 -2.74 -9.01
CA PRO A 182 -36.32 -2.93 -7.91
C PRO A 182 -35.94 -4.20 -7.15
N GLU A 183 -35.72 -4.06 -5.85
CA GLU A 183 -35.61 -5.19 -4.93
C GLU A 183 -36.82 -6.09 -5.17
N ARG A 184 -36.62 -7.20 -5.88
CA ARG A 184 -37.66 -8.21 -6.02
C ARG A 184 -38.08 -8.56 -4.60
N PRO A 185 -39.36 -8.39 -4.22
CA PRO A 185 -39.79 -8.58 -2.86
C PRO A 185 -39.37 -9.99 -2.45
N ARG A 186 -38.47 -10.06 -1.46
CA ARG A 186 -38.05 -11.31 -0.82
C ARG A 186 -39.33 -11.98 -0.38
N ARG A 187 -39.79 -12.94 -1.19
CA ARG A 187 -41.00 -13.71 -0.94
C ARG A 187 -40.74 -14.44 0.36
N SER A 188 -41.22 -13.87 1.46
CA SER A 188 -41.14 -14.42 2.79
C SER A 188 -41.88 -15.74 2.73
N ARG A 189 -41.11 -16.83 2.59
CA ARG A 189 -41.62 -18.19 2.68
C ARG A 189 -41.92 -18.47 4.14
N ARG A 190 -42.98 -17.83 4.65
CA ARG A 190 -43.77 -18.35 5.76
C ARG A 190 -44.44 -19.63 5.26
N ALA A 191 -43.87 -20.77 5.60
CA ALA A 191 -44.58 -22.02 5.78
C ALA A 191 -44.06 -22.56 7.12
N ARG A 192 -44.78 -22.34 8.22
CA ARG A 192 -45.80 -23.26 8.76
C ARG A 192 -45.23 -24.67 8.95
N SER A 193 -44.75 -24.91 10.16
CA SER A 193 -45.15 -26.04 11.01
C SER A 193 -44.76 -25.70 12.44
#